data_AF-A0A7Y4KSQ6-F1
#
_entry.id   AF-A0A7Y4KSQ6-F1
#
_cell.length_a   1.000
_cell.length_b   1.000
_cell.length_c   1.000
_cell.angle_alpha   90.00
_cell.angle_beta   90.00
_cell.angle_gamma   90.00
#
_symmetry.space_group_name_H-M   'P 1'
#
loop_
_entity.id
_entity.type
_entity.pdbx_description
1 polymer ?
#
loop_
_entity_poly.entity_id
_entity_poly.type
_entity_poly.pdbx_seq_one_letter_code
_entity_poly.pdbx_strand_id
1 'polypeptide(L)'
;MTLMTIVPHSPELLRVSRIRVCRNSACLAHSLAELSPGKDTQLSWPARPTGPFSPSAEFRMRALPDGRTGLLIYYNSGSDTAWSEDDVFTITLTSADGRQLFDLKRPARYDKVEPNGPGCGTCYRAIYRESEDWLEMPR
;
A
#
# COMPACT_ATOMS: atom_id res chain seq x y z
N MET A 1 3.52 -2.96 9.36
CA MET A 1 2.58 -3.75 8.52
C MET A 1 2.64 -3.24 7.06
N THR A 2 2.50 -4.05 5.99
CA THR A 2 2.81 -3.63 4.60
C THR A 2 1.85 -4.20 3.52
N LEU A 3 1.04 -3.36 2.88
CA LEU A 3 0.11 -3.79 1.80
C LEU A 3 0.74 -3.64 0.39
N MET A 4 1.58 -4.57 -0.04
CA MET A 4 2.26 -4.46 -1.33
C MET A 4 1.39 -4.98 -2.48
N THR A 5 1.01 -4.14 -3.45
CA THR A 5 0.34 -4.57 -4.69
C THR A 5 1.20 -4.23 -5.91
N ILE A 6 0.99 -4.88 -7.06
CA ILE A 6 1.64 -4.52 -8.32
C ILE A 6 0.56 -4.03 -9.27
N VAL A 7 0.85 -2.94 -9.95
CA VAL A 7 -0.02 -2.39 -10.97
C VAL A 7 0.69 -2.51 -12.30
N PRO A 8 0.27 -3.41 -13.20
CA PRO A 8 1.01 -3.71 -14.42
C PRO A 8 0.70 -2.71 -15.55
N HIS A 9 0.94 -1.42 -15.30
CA HIS A 9 0.69 -0.34 -16.28
C HIS A 9 1.97 0.42 -16.63
N SER A 10 1.95 1.12 -17.77
CA SER A 10 3.11 1.90 -18.21
C SER A 10 3.38 3.08 -17.26
N PRO A 11 4.65 3.52 -17.12
CA PRO A 11 5.00 4.67 -16.29
C PRO A 11 4.21 5.93 -16.68
N GLU A 12 3.99 6.17 -17.96
CA GLU A 12 3.30 7.35 -18.50
C GLU A 12 1.82 7.35 -18.09
N LEU A 13 1.17 6.18 -18.21
CA LEU A 13 -0.22 6.01 -17.82
C LEU A 13 -0.39 6.20 -16.30
N LEU A 14 0.54 5.65 -15.51
CA LEU A 14 0.51 5.80 -14.05
C LEU A 14 0.70 7.26 -13.62
N ARG A 15 1.61 8.01 -14.23
CA ARG A 15 1.87 9.42 -13.87
C ARG A 15 0.65 10.34 -13.98
N VAL A 16 -0.32 9.99 -14.84
CA VAL A 16 -1.56 10.79 -14.99
C VAL A 16 -2.75 10.15 -14.27
N SER A 17 -2.54 9.05 -13.56
CA SER A 17 -3.59 8.31 -12.89
C SER A 17 -3.83 8.80 -11.47
N ARG A 18 -5.04 8.55 -10.97
CA ARG A 18 -5.43 8.74 -9.57
C ARG A 18 -5.52 7.39 -8.90
N ILE A 19 -5.02 7.32 -7.67
CA ILE A 19 -5.17 6.16 -6.81
C ILE A 19 -6.20 6.44 -5.72
N ARG A 20 -7.03 5.44 -5.45
CA ARG A 20 -7.87 5.35 -4.26
C ARG A 20 -7.53 4.07 -3.51
N VAL A 21 -7.13 4.21 -2.26
CA VAL A 21 -6.89 3.08 -1.35
C VAL A 21 -7.90 3.20 -0.23
N CYS A 22 -8.69 2.15 -0.02
CA CYS A 22 -9.63 2.06 1.08
C CYS A 22 -9.25 0.91 2.00
N ARG A 23 -9.47 1.12 3.29
CA ARG A 23 -9.53 0.08 4.32
C ARG A 23 -10.93 0.14 4.88
N ASN A 24 -11.72 -0.90 4.68
CA ASN A 24 -13.14 -0.92 4.96
C ASN A 24 -13.82 0.28 4.28
N SER A 25 -14.41 1.19 5.05
CA SER A 25 -15.09 2.40 4.55
C SER A 25 -14.18 3.64 4.47
N ALA A 26 -13.00 3.64 5.09
CA ALA A 26 -12.10 4.78 5.10
C ALA A 26 -11.21 4.75 3.86
N CYS A 27 -11.21 5.83 3.07
CA CYS A 27 -10.48 5.90 1.81
C CYS A 27 -9.53 7.09 1.76
N LEU A 28 -8.32 6.83 1.32
CA LEU A 28 -7.35 7.81 0.89
C LEU A 28 -7.38 7.89 -0.64
N ALA A 29 -7.44 9.10 -1.19
CA ALA A 29 -7.33 9.34 -2.62
C ALA A 29 -6.17 10.29 -2.91
N HIS A 30 -5.39 10.00 -3.96
CA HIS A 30 -4.22 10.80 -4.31
C HIS A 30 -3.92 10.76 -5.81
N SER A 31 -3.24 11.78 -6.31
CA SER A 31 -2.71 11.80 -7.68
C SER A 31 -1.36 11.08 -7.72
N LEU A 32 -1.16 10.13 -8.63
CA LEU A 32 0.15 9.52 -8.81
C LEU A 32 1.17 10.51 -9.43
N ALA A 33 0.70 11.58 -10.07
CA ALA A 33 1.56 12.66 -10.58
C ALA A 33 2.33 13.38 -9.47
N GLU A 34 1.76 13.41 -8.27
CA GLU A 34 2.34 14.07 -7.09
C GLU A 34 3.35 13.16 -6.38
N LEU A 35 3.39 11.88 -6.72
CA LEU A 35 4.40 10.94 -6.24
C LEU A 35 5.71 11.14 -7.01
N SER A 36 6.76 11.55 -6.32
CA SER A 36 8.09 11.67 -6.92
C SER A 36 8.68 10.27 -7.19
N PRO A 37 9.08 9.94 -8.43
CA PRO A 37 9.74 8.66 -8.72
C PRO A 37 10.96 8.43 -7.82
N GLY A 38 11.08 7.22 -7.26
CA GLY A 38 12.19 6.86 -6.38
C GLY A 38 12.18 7.52 -4.99
N LYS A 39 11.14 8.32 -4.67
CA LYS A 39 10.91 8.83 -3.31
C LYS A 39 9.69 8.20 -2.70
N ASP A 40 9.81 7.91 -1.41
CA ASP A 40 8.71 7.44 -0.60
C ASP A 40 7.79 8.64 -0.29
N THR A 41 6.51 8.53 -0.63
CA THR A 41 5.51 9.57 -0.29
C THR A 41 4.60 9.04 0.79
N GLN A 42 4.72 9.60 1.99
CA GLN A 42 3.86 9.25 3.11
C GLN A 42 2.68 10.22 3.21
N LEU A 43 1.47 9.66 3.20
CA LEU A 43 0.22 10.39 3.35
C LEU A 43 -0.46 9.98 4.65
N SER A 44 -1.05 10.96 5.34
CA SER A 44 -1.85 10.68 6.52
C SER A 44 -3.14 9.98 6.13
N TRP A 45 -3.48 8.91 6.83
CA TRP A 45 -4.72 8.20 6.58
C TRP A 45 -5.89 8.95 7.24
N PRO A 46 -7.04 9.11 6.56
CA PRO A 46 -8.17 9.87 7.10
C PRO A 46 -9.00 9.03 8.09
N ALA A 47 -8.35 8.42 9.07
CA ALA A 47 -8.99 7.76 10.20
C ALA A 47 -8.42 8.31 11.51
N ARG A 48 -9.23 8.27 12.57
CA ARG A 48 -8.76 8.66 13.89
C ARG A 48 -7.63 7.71 14.35
N PRO A 49 -6.60 8.22 15.03
CA PRO A 49 -5.61 7.38 15.68
C PRO A 49 -6.28 6.42 16.66
N THR A 50 -5.98 5.14 16.52
CA THR A 50 -6.41 4.07 17.42
C THR A 50 -5.29 3.64 18.38
N GLY A 51 -4.18 4.37 18.39
CA GLY A 51 -3.04 4.17 19.27
C GLY A 51 -2.11 5.38 19.27
N PRO A 52 -0.82 5.20 19.62
CA PRO A 52 0.10 6.31 19.86
C PRO A 52 0.49 7.08 18.59
N PHE A 53 0.28 6.50 17.41
CA PHE A 53 0.61 7.13 16.14
C PHE A 53 -0.63 7.28 15.26
N SER A 54 -0.64 8.31 14.42
CA SER A 54 -1.66 8.47 13.38
C SER A 54 -1.45 7.44 12.27
N PRO A 55 -2.52 6.82 11.77
CA PRO A 55 -2.41 5.91 10.63
C PRO A 55 -1.92 6.68 9.40
N SER A 56 -1.14 5.99 8.55
CA SER A 56 -0.58 6.55 7.33
C SER A 56 -0.53 5.51 6.20
N ALA A 57 -0.44 5.99 4.97
CA ALA A 57 -0.10 5.17 3.82
C ALA A 57 1.14 5.75 3.14
N GLU A 58 2.14 4.92 2.89
CA GLU A 58 3.33 5.29 2.14
C GLU A 58 3.29 4.65 0.76
N PHE A 59 3.56 5.43 -0.27
CA PHE A 59 3.52 5.03 -1.66
C PHE A 59 4.92 5.08 -2.25
N ARG A 60 5.31 4.03 -2.99
CA ARG A 60 6.58 3.97 -3.70
C ARG A 60 6.36 3.54 -5.13
N MET A 61 6.87 4.31 -6.09
CA MET A 61 6.92 3.91 -7.50
C MET A 61 8.32 3.42 -7.83
N ARG A 62 8.42 2.20 -8.38
CA ARG A 62 9.68 1.59 -8.83
C ARG A 62 9.56 1.14 -10.28
N ALA A 63 10.57 1.43 -11.09
CA ALA A 63 10.69 0.83 -12.41
C ALA A 63 11.07 -0.66 -12.25
N LEU A 64 10.46 -1.53 -13.03
CA LEU A 64 10.75 -2.97 -13.06
C LEU A 64 11.69 -3.28 -14.23
N PRO A 65 12.51 -4.36 -14.16
CA PRO A 65 13.47 -4.72 -15.21
C PRO A 65 12.86 -4.95 -16.60
N ASP A 66 11.57 -5.27 -16.67
CA ASP A 66 10.81 -5.49 -17.91
C ASP A 66 10.20 -4.20 -18.50
N GLY A 67 10.54 -3.04 -17.94
CA GLY A 67 10.04 -1.73 -18.39
C GLY A 67 8.68 -1.33 -17.81
N ARG A 68 8.03 -2.18 -17.00
CA ARG A 68 6.81 -1.79 -16.27
C ARG A 68 7.17 -0.92 -15.05
N THR A 69 6.16 -0.31 -14.44
CA THR A 69 6.32 0.38 -13.15
C THR A 69 5.46 -0.29 -12.09
N GLY A 70 6.07 -0.66 -10.97
CA GLY A 70 5.37 -1.17 -9.80
C GLY A 70 5.02 -0.04 -8.84
N LEU A 71 3.82 -0.09 -8.27
CA LEU A 71 3.36 0.82 -7.22
C LEU A 71 3.19 0.06 -5.91
N LEU A 72 4.11 0.26 -4.98
CA LEU A 72 4.04 -0.33 -3.65
C LEU A 72 3.28 0.60 -2.70
N ILE A 73 2.47 0.00 -1.83
CA ILE A 73 1.67 0.72 -0.85
C ILE A 73 2.00 0.14 0.54
N TYR A 74 2.18 1.00 1.52
CA TYR A 74 2.53 0.61 2.89
C TYR A 74 1.53 1.26 3.81
N TYR A 75 0.55 0.51 4.29
CA TYR A 75 -0.40 1.02 5.27
C TYR A 75 0.07 0.74 6.69
N ASN A 76 0.19 1.82 7.48
CA ASN A 76 0.45 1.79 8.90
C ASN A 76 -0.83 2.21 9.65
N SER A 77 -1.33 1.36 10.54
CA SER A 77 -2.51 1.66 11.38
C SER A 77 -2.20 2.60 12.54
N GLY A 78 -0.92 2.81 12.85
CA GLY A 78 -0.48 3.53 14.05
C GLY A 78 -0.66 2.78 15.38
N SER A 79 -1.10 1.50 15.32
CA SER A 79 -1.25 0.61 16.48
C SER A 79 -1.31 -0.86 16.08
N ASP A 80 -0.64 -1.74 16.83
CA ASP A 80 -0.67 -3.19 16.59
C ASP A 80 -2.03 -3.83 16.89
N THR A 81 -2.85 -3.21 17.75
CA THR A 81 -4.19 -3.72 18.11
C THR A 81 -5.30 -3.22 17.20
N ALA A 82 -4.99 -2.29 16.30
CA ALA A 82 -6.00 -1.65 15.46
C ALA A 82 -6.35 -2.46 14.20
N TRP A 83 -5.85 -3.68 14.05
CA TRP A 83 -6.03 -4.54 12.90
C TRP A 83 -7.07 -5.62 13.17
N SER A 84 -7.85 -5.97 12.16
CA SER A 84 -8.84 -7.04 12.24
C SER A 84 -8.68 -7.95 11.04
N GLU A 85 -8.79 -9.27 11.24
CA GLU A 85 -8.83 -10.26 10.13
C GLU A 85 -9.98 -9.99 9.15
N ASP A 86 -11.01 -9.25 9.58
CA ASP A 86 -12.14 -8.82 8.76
C ASP A 86 -11.85 -7.56 7.92
N ASP A 87 -10.67 -6.95 8.05
CA ASP A 87 -10.32 -5.77 7.27
C ASP A 87 -10.31 -6.10 5.77
N VAL A 88 -10.97 -5.27 4.98
CA VAL A 88 -10.97 -5.37 3.52
C VAL A 88 -10.24 -4.17 2.95
N PHE A 89 -9.21 -4.43 2.16
CA PHE A 89 -8.54 -3.39 1.38
C PHE A 89 -9.11 -3.35 -0.03
N THR A 90 -9.42 -2.13 -0.48
CA THR A 90 -9.78 -1.86 -1.88
C THR A 90 -8.76 -0.90 -2.47
N ILE A 91 -8.19 -1.23 -3.61
CA ILE A 91 -7.24 -0.38 -4.34
C ILE A 91 -7.79 -0.19 -5.75
N THR A 92 -8.08 1.05 -6.10
CA THR A 92 -8.58 1.40 -7.42
C THR A 92 -7.64 2.41 -8.06
N LEU A 93 -7.29 2.19 -9.32
CA LEU A 93 -6.61 3.18 -10.15
C LEU A 93 -7.50 3.62 -11.28
N THR A 94 -7.51 4.91 -11.52
CA THR A 94 -8.30 5.55 -12.56
C THR A 94 -7.37 6.40 -13.42
N SER A 95 -7.42 6.27 -14.74
CA SER A 95 -6.70 7.17 -15.65
C SER A 95 -7.27 8.58 -15.63
N ALA A 96 -6.55 9.52 -16.23
CA ALA A 96 -6.97 10.93 -16.32
C ALA A 96 -8.34 11.14 -16.97
N ASP A 97 -8.75 10.26 -17.88
CA ASP A 97 -10.05 10.27 -18.58
C ASP A 97 -11.20 9.62 -17.77
N GLY A 98 -10.92 9.13 -16.56
CA GLY A 98 -11.92 8.48 -15.70
C GLY A 98 -12.07 6.97 -15.91
N ARG A 99 -11.31 6.35 -16.83
CA ARG A 99 -11.35 4.90 -17.02
C ARG A 99 -10.67 4.17 -15.86
N GLN A 100 -11.31 3.13 -15.35
CA GLN A 100 -10.72 2.25 -14.33
C GLN A 100 -9.62 1.40 -14.96
N LEU A 101 -8.40 1.54 -14.45
CA LEU A 101 -7.21 0.81 -14.93
C LEU A 101 -6.93 -0.45 -14.11
N PHE A 102 -7.24 -0.39 -12.83
CA PHE A 102 -6.99 -1.45 -11.87
C PHE A 102 -8.01 -1.36 -10.76
N ASP A 103 -8.49 -2.51 -10.30
CA ASP A 103 -9.36 -2.61 -9.14
C ASP A 103 -9.12 -3.92 -8.43
N LEU A 104 -8.75 -3.80 -7.16
CA LEU A 104 -8.46 -4.90 -6.28
C LEU A 104 -9.29 -4.72 -5.03
N LYS A 105 -10.12 -5.71 -4.70
CA LYS A 105 -10.82 -5.79 -3.41
C LYS A 105 -10.50 -7.13 -2.76
N ARG A 106 -9.83 -7.11 -1.61
CA ARG A 106 -9.42 -8.34 -0.92
C ARG A 106 -9.46 -8.19 0.60
N PRO A 107 -9.81 -9.27 1.32
CA PRO A 107 -9.60 -9.31 2.76
C PRO A 107 -8.10 -9.26 3.05
N ALA A 108 -7.73 -8.60 4.14
CA ALA A 108 -6.37 -8.55 4.62
C ALA A 108 -5.97 -9.92 5.16
N ARG A 109 -4.73 -10.32 4.88
CA ARG A 109 -4.10 -11.47 5.53
C ARG A 109 -2.91 -10.98 6.32
N TYR A 110 -2.86 -11.35 7.61
CA TYR A 110 -1.84 -10.92 8.54
C TYR A 110 -0.95 -12.10 8.91
N ASP A 111 0.31 -12.04 8.49
CA ASP A 111 1.34 -12.96 8.96
C ASP A 111 1.84 -12.45 10.32
N LYS A 112 1.82 -13.31 11.33
CA LYS A 112 2.52 -13.08 12.60
C LYS A 112 4.01 -13.25 12.35
N VAL A 113 4.83 -12.21 12.58
CA VAL A 113 6.28 -12.28 12.42
C VAL A 113 6.95 -12.19 13.79
N GLU A 114 7.47 -13.32 14.26
CA GLU A 114 8.31 -13.43 15.45
C GLU A 114 9.76 -13.77 15.04
N PRO A 115 10.81 -13.24 15.69
CA PRO A 115 10.92 -12.00 16.46
C PRO A 115 11.72 -10.95 15.65
N ASN A 116 11.15 -9.77 15.38
CA ASN A 116 11.87 -8.67 14.71
C ASN A 116 12.80 -7.91 15.69
N GLY A 117 13.65 -8.63 16.42
CA GLY A 117 14.64 -8.08 17.35
C GLY A 117 14.13 -7.83 18.78
N PRO A 118 15.04 -7.42 19.70
CA PRO A 118 14.70 -7.21 21.11
C PRO A 118 13.68 -6.07 21.27
N GLY A 119 12.51 -6.38 21.84
CA GLY A 119 11.43 -5.42 22.13
C GLY A 119 10.17 -5.58 21.28
N CYS A 120 10.20 -6.39 20.21
CA CYS A 120 8.99 -6.78 19.47
C CYS A 120 8.32 -7.95 20.21
N GLY A 121 7.12 -7.74 20.78
CA GLY A 121 6.27 -8.81 21.28
C GLY A 121 5.66 -9.60 20.11
N THR A 122 4.37 -9.40 19.85
CA THR A 122 3.71 -9.93 18.64
C THR A 122 3.66 -8.84 17.57
N CYS A 123 4.46 -8.96 16.53
CA CYS A 123 4.53 -7.99 15.45
C CYS A 123 3.82 -8.57 14.22
N TYR A 124 2.74 -7.91 13.78
CA TYR A 124 1.95 -8.35 12.65
C TYR A 124 2.48 -7.73 11.35
N ARG A 125 2.46 -8.52 10.27
CA ARG A 125 2.70 -8.06 8.90
C ARG A 125 1.56 -8.53 8.00
N ALA A 126 0.68 -7.61 7.60
CA ALA A 126 -0.18 -7.78 6.46
C ALA A 126 0.76 -7.93 5.29
N ILE A 127 0.61 -8.98 4.49
CA ILE A 127 1.33 -9.12 3.25
C ILE A 127 0.30 -9.44 2.17
N TYR A 128 0.15 -8.52 1.23
CA TYR A 128 -0.39 -8.86 -0.07
C TYR A 128 0.80 -9.29 -0.95
N ARG A 129 0.77 -10.53 -1.46
CA ARG A 129 1.86 -11.14 -2.25
C ARG A 129 1.29 -11.44 -3.64
N GLU A 130 1.70 -10.68 -4.66
CA GLU A 130 1.33 -10.98 -6.05
C GLU A 130 2.49 -11.52 -6.89
N SER A 131 3.75 -11.38 -6.46
CA SER A 131 4.88 -12.13 -7.05
C SER A 131 6.02 -12.32 -6.06
N GLU A 132 6.68 -13.49 -6.10
CA GLU A 132 7.85 -13.83 -5.27
C GLU A 132 9.10 -13.02 -5.66
N ASP A 133 9.17 -12.55 -6.91
CA ASP A 133 10.35 -11.90 -7.52
C ASP A 133 10.84 -10.62 -6.82
N TRP A 134 10.05 -10.01 -5.94
CA TRP A 134 10.41 -8.75 -5.25
C TRP A 134 10.79 -8.93 -3.78
N LEU A 135 10.75 -10.16 -3.25
CA LEU A 135 11.19 -10.47 -1.88
C LEU A 135 12.68 -10.21 -1.65
N GLU A 136 13.48 -10.17 -2.72
CA GLU A 136 14.92 -9.94 -2.67
C GLU A 136 15.31 -8.45 -2.77
N MET A 137 14.35 -7.56 -3.02
CA MET A 137 14.66 -6.13 -3.15
C MET A 137 14.78 -5.46 -1.78
N PRO A 138 15.93 -4.84 -1.44
CA PRO A 138 16.09 -4.14 -0.18
C PRO A 138 15.09 -2.98 -0.06
N ARG A 139 14.65 -2.74 1.18
CA ARG A 139 13.77 -1.60 1.54
C ARG A 139 14.40 -0.28 1.13
#